data_AF-A0A1Q7H2Z6-F1
#
_entry.id   AF-A0A1Q7H2Z6-F1
#
_cell.length_a   1.000
_cell.length_b   1.000
_cell.length_c   1.000
_cell.angle_alpha   90.00
_cell.angle_beta   90.00
_cell.angle_gamma   90.00
#
_symmetry.space_group_name_H-M   'P 1'
#
loop_
_entity.id
_entity.type
_entity.pdbx_description
1 polymer ?
#
loop_
_entity_poly.entity_id
_entity_poly.type
_entity_poly.pdbx_seq_one_letter_code
_entity_poly.pdbx_strand_id
1 'polypeptide(L)'
;MWRRGAGPIVEKEERLLTFSAQDASGSPVPIEPYMGMLGHVAVAHEDGSIFAHLHPAGSISMAALQKFAAKAHDVAAGDHAAHITPAPGDLSIPYAFPKAGRYRIWVQMKHDGRVMTAAFDADVRPAT
;
A
#
# COMPACT_ATOMS: atom_id res chain seq x y z
N MET A 1 2.01 -1.65 -11.43
CA MET A 1 0.65 -1.16 -11.78
C MET A 1 -0.04 -0.60 -10.53
N TRP A 2 -0.85 0.47 -10.66
CA TRP A 2 -1.75 0.92 -9.59
C TRP A 2 -3.17 0.39 -9.82
N ARG A 3 -3.74 -0.33 -8.84
CA ARG A 3 -5.13 -0.82 -8.86
C ARG A 3 -6.07 0.20 -8.21
N ARG A 4 -6.24 1.36 -8.86
CA ARG A 4 -6.99 2.52 -8.34
C ARG A 4 -8.49 2.29 -8.09
N GLY A 5 -9.10 1.31 -8.77
CA GLY A 5 -10.56 1.18 -8.86
C GLY A 5 -11.19 2.21 -9.81
N ALA A 6 -12.48 2.05 -10.13
CA ALA A 6 -13.19 2.89 -11.11
C ALA A 6 -13.81 4.18 -10.51
N GLY A 7 -13.94 4.26 -9.19
CA GLY A 7 -14.57 5.38 -8.50
C GLY A 7 -13.64 6.60 -8.33
N PRO A 8 -14.20 7.80 -8.11
CA PRO A 8 -13.40 8.97 -7.76
C PRO A 8 -12.69 8.78 -6.42
N ILE A 9 -11.52 9.42 -6.30
CA ILE A 9 -10.85 9.61 -5.02
C ILE A 9 -11.38 10.94 -4.47
N VAL A 10 -11.91 10.91 -3.24
CA VAL A 10 -12.50 12.06 -2.56
C VAL A 10 -11.65 12.36 -1.34
N GLU A 11 -11.42 13.63 -1.04
CA GLU A 11 -10.68 14.03 0.15
C GLU A 11 -11.35 13.49 1.42
N LYS A 12 -10.56 13.22 2.46
CA LYS A 12 -10.97 12.74 3.79
C LYS A 12 -11.66 11.36 3.80
N GLU A 13 -11.93 10.76 2.65
CA GLU A 13 -12.39 9.39 2.56
C GLU A 13 -11.20 8.41 2.57
N GLU A 14 -11.26 7.40 3.44
CA GLU A 14 -10.27 6.33 3.44
C GLU A 14 -10.36 5.52 2.14
N ARG A 15 -9.19 5.22 1.58
CA ARG A 15 -9.02 4.35 0.42
C ARG A 15 -7.85 3.42 0.64
N LEU A 16 -7.95 2.21 0.11
CA LEU A 16 -6.82 1.31 0.02
C LEU A 16 -6.03 1.62 -1.25
N LEU A 17 -4.81 2.13 -1.11
CA LEU A 17 -3.88 2.32 -2.21
C LEU A 17 -3.19 0.99 -2.50
N THR A 18 -3.65 0.28 -3.53
CA THR A 18 -3.12 -1.04 -3.90
C THR A 18 -2.24 -0.97 -5.15
N PHE A 19 -0.97 -1.31 -5.02
CA PHE A 19 0.00 -1.39 -6.11
C PHE A 19 0.44 -2.82 -6.33
N SER A 20 0.62 -3.22 -7.58
CA SER A 20 1.01 -4.58 -7.97
C SER A 20 2.33 -4.53 -8.74
N ALA A 21 3.36 -5.21 -8.24
CA ALA A 21 4.59 -5.49 -8.98
C ALA A 21 4.28 -6.58 -10.01
N GLN A 22 4.64 -6.36 -11.26
CA GLN A 22 4.33 -7.27 -12.37
C GLN A 22 5.54 -7.44 -13.28
N ASP A 23 5.61 -8.59 -13.94
CA ASP A 23 6.53 -8.83 -15.05
C ASP A 23 6.04 -8.19 -16.36
N ALA A 24 6.79 -8.38 -17.44
CA ALA A 24 6.45 -7.86 -18.76
C ALA A 24 5.16 -8.47 -19.35
N SER A 25 4.70 -9.62 -18.86
CA SER A 25 3.44 -10.25 -19.26
C SER A 25 2.24 -9.69 -18.48
N GLY A 26 2.48 -8.88 -17.45
CA GLY A 26 1.46 -8.37 -16.53
C GLY A 26 1.16 -9.31 -15.36
N SER A 27 1.90 -10.41 -15.22
CA SER A 27 1.73 -11.36 -14.11
C SER A 27 2.35 -10.80 -12.83
N PRO A 28 1.67 -10.91 -11.66
CA PRO A 28 2.24 -10.45 -10.40
C PRO A 28 3.55 -11.16 -10.06
N VAL A 29 4.55 -10.39 -9.63
CA VAL A 29 5.84 -10.93 -9.18
C VAL A 29 5.99 -10.79 -7.66
N PRO A 30 6.62 -11.76 -6.98
CA PRO A 30 6.81 -11.71 -5.53
C PRO A 30 7.62 -10.48 -5.11
N ILE A 31 7.20 -9.81 -4.04
CA ILE A 31 7.95 -8.68 -3.48
C ILE A 31 8.65 -9.07 -2.18
N GLU A 32 9.80 -8.45 -1.92
CA GLU A 32 10.64 -8.70 -0.75
C GLU A 32 10.86 -7.42 0.08
N PRO A 33 11.20 -7.56 1.38
CA PRO A 33 11.48 -6.40 2.21
C PRO A 33 12.62 -5.53 1.67
N TYR A 34 12.38 -4.23 1.64
CA TYR A 34 13.37 -3.19 1.43
C TYR A 34 13.39 -2.30 2.66
N MET A 35 14.56 -2.08 3.26
CA MET A 35 14.71 -1.30 4.50
C MET A 35 13.76 -1.76 5.64
N GLY A 36 13.48 -3.07 5.71
CA GLY A 36 12.63 -3.68 6.74
C GLY A 36 11.14 -3.73 6.43
N MET A 37 10.65 -3.13 5.33
CA MET A 37 9.22 -3.11 4.98
C MET A 37 9.00 -3.60 3.53
N LEU A 38 7.81 -4.14 3.22
CA LEU A 38 7.49 -4.65 1.88
C LEU A 38 7.39 -3.55 0.79
N GLY A 39 7.31 -2.29 1.19
CA GLY A 39 7.31 -1.18 0.25
C GLY A 39 7.32 0.19 0.93
N HIS A 40 7.53 1.21 0.11
CA HIS A 40 7.51 2.62 0.53
C HIS A 40 6.65 3.41 -0.46
N VAL A 41 5.76 4.24 0.05
CA VAL A 41 4.92 5.10 -0.77
C VAL A 41 5.07 6.55 -0.31
N ALA A 42 5.51 7.42 -1.20
CA ALA A 42 5.49 8.86 -0.96
C ALA A 42 4.32 9.48 -1.70
N VAL A 43 3.56 10.35 -1.05
CA VAL A 43 2.43 11.09 -1.62
C VAL A 43 2.70 12.58 -1.44
N ALA A 44 2.66 13.36 -2.51
CA ALA A 44 2.82 14.82 -2.44
C ALA A 44 1.71 15.53 -3.20
N HIS A 45 1.14 16.57 -2.62
CA HIS A 45 0.24 17.47 -3.34
C HIS A 45 1.07 18.40 -4.24
N GLU A 46 0.58 18.69 -5.44
CA GLU A 46 1.34 19.43 -6.46
C GLU A 46 1.75 20.85 -6.02
N ASP A 47 0.94 21.51 -5.18
CA ASP A 47 1.27 22.84 -4.63
C ASP A 47 2.27 22.81 -3.46
N GLY A 48 2.77 21.63 -3.06
CA GLY A 48 3.74 21.45 -1.98
C GLY A 48 3.17 21.54 -0.57
N SER A 49 1.86 21.77 -0.38
CA SER A 49 1.24 21.89 0.95
C SER A 49 1.16 20.57 1.72
N ILE A 50 1.26 19.43 1.05
CA ILE A 50 1.15 18.09 1.66
C ILE A 50 2.26 17.19 1.14
N PHE A 51 2.92 16.51 2.08
CA PHE A 51 3.83 15.39 1.83
C PHE A 51 3.58 14.32 2.89
N ALA A 52 3.45 13.06 2.46
CA ALA A 52 3.31 11.92 3.34
C ALA A 52 4.23 10.78 2.88
N HIS A 53 4.95 10.17 3.83
CA HIS A 53 5.69 8.94 3.62
C HIS A 53 4.97 7.80 4.32
N LEU A 54 4.57 6.79 3.56
CA LEU A 54 3.70 5.72 3.99
C LEU A 54 4.41 4.38 3.82
N HIS A 55 4.18 3.51 4.79
CA HIS A 55 4.54 2.10 4.68
C HIS A 55 3.26 1.27 4.72
N PRO A 56 3.26 0.07 4.11
CA PRO A 56 2.26 -0.92 4.48
C PRO A 56 2.34 -1.11 5.98
N ALA A 57 1.19 -1.14 6.66
CA ALA A 57 1.15 -1.55 8.06
C ALA A 57 1.89 -2.89 8.15
N GLY A 58 3.05 -2.88 8.83
CA GLY A 58 3.95 -4.02 8.87
C GLY A 58 3.24 -5.16 9.56
N SER A 59 2.69 -6.09 8.77
CA SER A 59 1.71 -7.09 9.18
C SER A 59 0.45 -6.51 9.84
N ILE A 60 -0.70 -7.16 9.64
CA ILE A 60 -1.95 -6.82 10.34
C ILE A 60 -1.65 -6.71 11.84
N SER A 61 -2.02 -5.61 12.50
CA SER A 61 -1.83 -5.54 13.96
C SER A 61 -2.63 -6.68 14.61
N MET A 62 -2.10 -7.31 15.65
CA MET A 62 -2.80 -8.41 16.33
C MET A 62 -4.21 -8.00 16.79
N ALA A 63 -4.45 -6.71 17.05
CA ALA A 63 -5.78 -6.18 17.34
C ALA A 63 -6.73 -6.20 16.12
N ALA A 64 -6.22 -5.94 14.91
CA ALA A 64 -6.99 -6.11 13.67
C ALA A 64 -7.21 -7.59 13.36
N LEU A 65 -6.20 -8.45 13.53
CA LEU A 65 -6.34 -9.90 13.37
C LEU A 65 -7.33 -10.50 14.39
N GLN A 66 -7.30 -10.08 15.66
CA GLN A 66 -8.24 -10.52 16.70
C GLN A 66 -9.69 -10.13 16.40
N LYS A 67 -9.94 -8.96 15.79
CA LYS A 67 -11.28 -8.58 15.32
C LYS A 67 -11.76 -9.46 14.16
N PHE A 68 -10.84 -9.93 13.30
CA PHE A 68 -11.14 -10.89 12.24
C PHE A 68 -11.26 -12.35 12.75
N ALA A 69 -10.46 -12.75 13.75
CA ALA A 69 -10.42 -14.08 14.36
C ALA A 69 -11.52 -14.32 15.41
N ALA A 70 -12.02 -13.29 16.09
CA ALA A 70 -13.27 -13.40 16.85
C ALA A 70 -14.48 -13.76 15.96
N LYS A 71 -14.31 -13.64 14.63
CA LYS A 71 -15.24 -14.12 13.60
C LYS A 71 -14.85 -15.48 12.99
N ALA A 72 -13.66 -16.00 13.27
CA ALA A 72 -13.09 -17.23 12.73
C ALA A 72 -12.47 -18.04 13.89
N HIS A 73 -13.33 -18.81 14.56
CA HIS A 73 -13.09 -19.50 15.83
C HIS A 73 -12.11 -20.67 15.75
N ASP A 74 -11.07 -20.67 14.90
CA ASP A 74 -10.10 -21.77 14.81
C ASP A 74 -8.83 -21.33 14.07
N VAL A 75 -7.77 -20.92 14.77
CA VAL A 75 -6.34 -21.30 14.51
C VAL A 75 -5.37 -20.49 15.39
N ALA A 76 -4.36 -21.20 15.90
CA ALA A 76 -3.45 -20.80 16.98
C ALA A 76 -2.38 -19.76 16.60
N ALA A 77 -1.91 -19.04 17.64
CA ALA A 77 -0.84 -18.05 17.61
C ALA A 77 0.57 -18.70 17.55
N GLY A 78 1.48 -18.09 16.78
CA GLY A 78 2.90 -18.47 16.73
C GLY A 78 3.82 -17.36 16.18
N ASP A 79 4.84 -17.03 16.97
CA ASP A 79 6.17 -16.43 16.76
C ASP A 79 6.41 -15.11 15.99
N HIS A 80 7.03 -14.18 16.73
CA HIS A 80 7.61 -12.90 16.30
C HIS A 80 8.95 -13.07 15.56
N ALA A 81 8.89 -13.60 14.35
CA ALA A 81 9.88 -13.36 13.30
C ALA A 81 9.11 -13.56 12.01
N ALA A 82 8.61 -12.47 11.43
CA ALA A 82 7.83 -12.53 10.19
C ALA A 82 8.62 -13.34 9.16
N HIS A 83 8.10 -14.52 8.84
CA HIS A 83 8.61 -15.42 7.82
C HIS A 83 9.01 -14.60 6.58
N ILE A 84 10.24 -14.80 6.11
CA ILE A 84 10.74 -14.29 4.82
C ILE A 84 10.10 -15.13 3.71
N THR A 85 8.78 -15.06 3.60
CA THR A 85 8.06 -15.52 2.42
C THR A 85 7.75 -14.28 1.60
N PRO A 86 8.16 -14.24 0.32
CA PRO A 86 7.72 -13.17 -0.55
C PRO A 86 6.19 -13.12 -0.54
N ALA A 87 5.64 -11.95 -0.24
CA ALA A 87 4.21 -11.76 -0.31
C ALA A 87 3.79 -11.78 -1.79
N PRO A 88 2.59 -12.28 -2.14
CA PRO A 88 2.04 -12.07 -3.47
C PRO A 88 2.16 -10.58 -3.79
N GLY A 89 2.55 -10.26 -5.04
CA GLY A 89 3.15 -8.99 -5.49
C GLY A 89 2.39 -7.67 -5.28
N ASP A 90 1.40 -7.66 -4.41
CA ASP A 90 0.56 -6.53 -4.09
C ASP A 90 0.99 -5.87 -2.77
N LEU A 91 1.11 -4.55 -2.83
CA LEU A 91 1.32 -3.63 -1.72
C LEU A 91 0.04 -2.84 -1.50
N SER A 92 -0.55 -2.89 -0.30
CA SER A 92 -1.77 -2.14 0.03
C SER A 92 -1.59 -1.29 1.28
N ILE A 93 -1.97 0.00 1.19
CA ILE A 93 -1.84 0.96 2.29
C ILE A 93 -3.14 1.76 2.42
N PRO A 94 -3.81 1.78 3.58
CA PRO A 94 -4.94 2.67 3.80
C PRO A 94 -4.46 4.12 3.87
N TYR A 95 -5.12 5.01 3.14
CA TYR A 95 -4.80 6.43 3.13
C TYR A 95 -6.05 7.26 2.81
N ALA A 96 -6.20 8.38 3.52
CA ALA A 96 -7.20 9.40 3.22
C ALA A 96 -6.46 10.67 2.77
N PHE A 97 -6.75 11.15 1.56
CA PHE A 97 -6.14 12.37 1.06
C PHE A 97 -6.70 13.58 1.83
N PRO A 98 -5.89 14.39 2.51
CA PRO A 98 -6.41 15.40 3.44
C PRO A 98 -7.02 16.63 2.74
N LYS A 99 -6.72 16.83 1.45
CA LYS A 99 -7.13 17.98 0.62
C LYS A 99 -7.42 17.56 -0.81
N ALA A 100 -8.44 18.14 -1.44
CA ALA A 100 -8.69 18.01 -2.86
C ALA A 100 -7.59 18.66 -3.71
N GLY A 101 -7.36 18.11 -4.90
CA GLY A 101 -6.33 18.58 -5.83
C GLY A 101 -5.55 17.45 -6.45
N ARG A 102 -4.47 17.80 -7.15
CA ARG A 102 -3.60 16.84 -7.84
C ARG A 102 -2.45 16.41 -6.94
N TYR A 103 -2.19 15.12 -6.94
CA TYR A 103 -1.10 14.51 -6.19
C TYR A 103 -0.21 13.71 -7.11
N ARG A 104 1.08 13.67 -6.76
CA ARG A 104 2.01 12.67 -7.27
C ARG A 104 2.34 11.66 -6.19
N ILE A 105 2.35 10.39 -6.59
CA ILE A 105 2.58 9.24 -5.74
C ILE A 105 3.78 8.48 -6.28
N TRP A 106 4.80 8.25 -5.45
CA TRP A 106 5.94 7.39 -5.78
C TRP A 106 5.85 6.12 -4.95
N VAL A 107 6.11 4.97 -5.58
CA VAL A 107 6.04 3.66 -4.95
C VAL A 107 7.36 2.93 -5.19
N GLN A 108 7.96 2.44 -4.10
CA GLN A 108 9.12 1.58 -4.14
C GLN A 108 8.77 0.18 -3.63
N MET A 109 9.10 -0.82 -4.43
CA MET A 109 9.00 -2.24 -4.09
C MET A 109 10.32 -2.91 -4.50
N LYS A 110 10.66 -4.03 -3.86
CA LYS A 110 11.87 -4.79 -4.20
C LYS A 110 11.48 -6.17 -4.70
N HIS A 111 12.10 -6.60 -5.78
CA HIS A 111 11.94 -7.92 -6.38
C HIS A 111 13.31 -8.37 -6.91
N ASP A 112 13.68 -9.62 -6.61
CA ASP A 112 14.94 -10.23 -7.05
C ASP A 112 16.17 -9.35 -6.77
N GLY A 113 16.30 -8.87 -5.53
CA GLY A 113 17.40 -8.01 -5.10
C GLY A 113 17.34 -6.56 -5.61
N ARG A 114 16.44 -6.24 -6.55
CA ARG A 114 16.37 -4.94 -7.21
C ARG A 114 15.21 -4.10 -6.69
N VAL A 115 15.49 -2.84 -6.35
CA VAL A 115 14.46 -1.85 -6.03
C VAL A 115 13.87 -1.28 -7.31
N MET A 116 12.55 -1.37 -7.44
CA MET A 116 11.75 -0.80 -8.51
C MET A 116 11.04 0.44 -7.97
N THR A 117 11.12 1.55 -8.71
CA THR A 117 10.36 2.77 -8.41
C THR A 117 9.38 3.06 -9.53
N ALA A 118 8.12 3.30 -9.19
CA ALA A 118 7.09 3.76 -10.10
C ALA A 118 6.45 5.05 -9.58
N ALA A 119 5.88 5.85 -10.48
CA ALA A 119 5.17 7.06 -10.10
C ALA A 119 3.79 7.14 -10.78
N PHE A 120 2.82 7.66 -10.05
CA PHE A 120 1.42 7.75 -10.46
C PHE A 120 0.86 9.11 -10.07
N ASP A 121 -0.16 9.56 -10.80
CA ASP A 121 -0.84 10.82 -10.53
C ASP A 121 -2.28 10.56 -10.09
N ALA A 122 -2.75 11.34 -9.12
CA ALA A 122 -4.08 11.19 -8.53
C ALA A 122 -4.82 12.53 -8.46
N ASP A 123 -5.94 12.64 -9.16
CA ASP A 123 -6.92 13.71 -8.96
C ASP A 123 -7.86 13.36 -7.80
N VAL A 124 -7.83 14.19 -6.75
CA VAL A 124 -8.67 14.09 -5.55
C VAL A 124 -9.76 15.15 -5.61
N ARG A 125 -11.02 14.74 -5.48
CA ARG A 125 -12.19 15.62 -5.49
C ARG A 125 -12.51 16.14 -4.09
N PRO A 126 -13.12 17.34 -3.96
CA PRO A 126 -13.68 17.81 -2.69
C PRO A 126 -14.76 16.85 -2.18
N ALA A 127 -14.90 16.75 -0.86
CA ALA A 127 -16.07 16.12 -0.25
C ALA A 127 -17.31 16.98 -0.55
N THR A 128 -18.43 16.32 -0.85
CA THR A 128 -19.75 16.97 -1.01
C THR A 128 -20.38 17.29 0.32
#